data_AF-A0A920QFF6-F1
#
_entry.id   AF-A0A920QFF6-F1
#
_cell.length_a   1.000
_cell.length_b   1.000
_cell.length_c   1.000
_cell.angle_alpha   90.00
_cell.angle_beta   90.00
_cell.angle_gamma   90.00
#
_symmetry.space_group_name_H-M   'P 1'
#
loop_
_entity.id
_entity.type
_entity.pdbx_description
1 polymer ?
#
loop_
_entity_poly.entity_id
_entity_poly.type
_entity_poly.pdbx_seq_one_letter_code
_entity_poly.pdbx_strand_id
1 'polypeptide(L)' 'MFCSVVPGLNLPFKRLLREHWQCAAFQLTARTVTGIGIDYPKPSSIGADRLANAIAAHAQLGAPVVVVDFGQR' A
#
# COMPACT_ATOMS: atom_id res chain seq x y z
N MET A 1 0.97 10.39 2.30
CA MET A 1 0.55 9.06 1.81
C MET A 1 0.51 8.11 2.99
N PHE A 2 -0.38 7.13 3.02
CA PHE A 2 -0.37 6.04 4.01
C PHE A 2 -0.71 4.69 3.37
N CYS A 3 -0.24 3.61 4.00
CA CYS A 3 -0.64 2.24 3.70
C CYS A 3 -1.25 1.62 4.98
N SER A 4 -2.25 0.76 4.83
CA SER A 4 -2.92 0.13 5.97
C SER A 4 -3.48 -1.22 5.56
N VAL A 5 -3.25 -2.22 6.41
CA VAL A 5 -3.84 -3.56 6.31
C VAL A 5 -5.09 -3.72 7.20
N VAL A 6 -5.51 -2.66 7.90
CA VAL A 6 -6.67 -2.65 8.80
C VAL A 6 -7.77 -1.75 8.22
N PRO A 7 -8.75 -2.32 7.48
CA PRO A 7 -9.75 -1.52 6.76
C PRO A 7 -10.59 -0.60 7.65
N GLY A 8 -10.93 -1.08 8.86
CA GLY A 8 -11.74 -0.33 9.82
C GLY A 8 -11.12 0.99 10.29
N LEU A 9 -9.79 1.13 10.21
CA LEU A 9 -9.08 2.34 10.62
C LEU A 9 -8.89 3.36 9.49
N ASN A 10 -9.09 2.97 8.22
CA ASN A 10 -8.78 3.83 7.07
C ASN A 10 -9.61 5.12 7.05
N LEU A 11 -10.92 5.02 7.29
CA LEU A 11 -11.80 6.20 7.26
C LEU A 11 -11.58 7.12 8.48
N PRO A 12 -11.54 6.61 9.73
CA PRO A 12 -11.16 7.42 10.88
C PRO A 12 -9.80 8.13 10.69
N PHE A 13 -8.80 7.42 10.17
CA PHE A 13 -7.47 7.98 9.96
C PHE A 13 -7.47 9.08 8.89
N LYS A 14 -8.19 8.90 7.77
CA LYS A 14 -8.35 9.95 6.75
C LYS A 14 -9.04 11.20 7.28
N ARG A 15 -10.04 11.05 8.18
CA ARG A 15 -10.72 12.19 8.81
C ARG A 15 -9.77 12.96 9.72
N LEU A 16 -9.06 12.24 10.59
CA LEU A 16 -8.05 12.81 11.49
C LEU A 16 -6.98 13.60 10.72
N LEU A 17 -6.45 13.05 9.63
CA LEU A 17 -5.45 13.75 8.80
C LEU A 17 -5.99 15.03 8.15
N ARG A 18 -7.28 15.03 7.78
CA ARG A 18 -7.94 16.20 7.21
C ARG A 18 -8.25 17.27 8.24
N GLU A 19 -8.73 16.88 9.41
CA GLU A 19 -9.17 17.80 10.47
C GLU A 19 -7.99 18.48 11.15
N HIS A 20 -6.92 17.74 11.45
CA HIS A 20 -5.78 18.27 12.20
C HIS A 20 -4.68 18.87 11.33
N TRP A 21 -4.52 18.39 10.08
CA TRP A 21 -3.42 18.82 9.20
C TRP A 21 -3.90 19.38 7.85
N GLN A 22 -5.21 19.51 7.62
CA GLN A 22 -5.78 19.94 6.33
C GLN A 22 -5.23 19.12 5.14
N CYS A 23 -4.84 17.88 5.39
CA CYS A 23 -4.13 17.05 4.43
C CYS A 23 -5.07 16.03 3.79
N ALA A 24 -5.16 16.06 2.46
CA ALA A 24 -5.83 15.02 1.69
C ALA A 24 -4.88 13.81 1.53
N ALA A 25 -4.90 12.90 2.49
CA ALA A 25 -3.99 11.76 2.51
C ALA A 25 -4.25 10.77 1.36
N PHE A 26 -3.26 10.60 0.48
CA PHE A 26 -3.24 9.52 -0.51
C PHE A 26 -3.12 8.16 0.17
N GLN A 27 -4.01 7.22 -0.15
CA GLN A 27 -3.98 5.85 0.35
C GLN A 27 -3.45 4.90 -0.72
N LEU A 28 -2.43 4.10 -0.38
CA LEU A 28 -1.97 3.03 -1.24
C LEU A 28 -2.97 1.86 -1.24
N THR A 29 -3.44 1.49 -2.43
CA THR A 29 -4.31 0.33 -2.68
C THR A 29 -3.92 -0.30 -4.02
N ALA A 30 -4.40 -1.51 -4.31
CA ALA A 30 -4.13 -2.14 -5.61
C ALA A 30 -4.61 -1.31 -6.81
N ARG A 31 -5.60 -0.41 -6.63
CA ARG A 31 -6.09 0.49 -7.68
C ARG A 31 -5.21 1.71 -7.92
N THR A 32 -4.37 2.05 -6.95
CA THR A 32 -3.53 3.25 -6.99
C THR A 32 -2.06 2.91 -7.25
N VAL A 33 -1.74 1.63 -7.41
CA VAL A 33 -0.39 1.19 -7.81
C VAL A 33 -0.14 1.58 -9.25
N THR A 34 1.07 2.08 -9.48
CA THR A 34 1.58 2.45 -10.81
C THR A 34 3.04 2.00 -10.91
N GLY A 35 3.53 1.77 -12.13
CA GLY A 35 4.94 1.40 -12.38
C GLY A 35 5.26 -0.09 -12.23
N ILE A 36 4.32 -0.89 -11.72
CA ILE A 36 4.37 -2.36 -11.73
C ILE A 36 2.99 -2.93 -12.08
N GLY A 37 2.96 -4.08 -12.75
CA GLY A 37 1.74 -4.85 -12.98
C GLY A 37 1.34 -5.65 -11.73
N ILE A 38 0.04 -5.83 -11.52
CA ILE A 38 -0.50 -6.70 -10.46
C ILE A 38 -1.18 -7.89 -11.13
N ASP A 39 -0.52 -9.05 -11.10
CA ASP A 39 -1.09 -10.32 -11.52
C ASP A 39 -1.52 -11.12 -10.29
N TYR A 40 -2.75 -10.88 -9.84
CA TYR A 40 -3.34 -11.57 -8.70
C TYR A 40 -4.83 -11.77 -8.97
N PRO A 41 -5.43 -12.95 -8.66
CA PRO A 41 -6.83 -13.22 -8.96
C PRO A 41 -7.81 -12.20 -8.36
N LYS A 42 -7.48 -11.66 -7.18
CA LYS A 42 -8.23 -10.61 -6.50
C LYS A 42 -7.28 -9.51 -6.02
N PRO A 43 -6.95 -8.50 -6.85
CA PRO A 43 -5.98 -7.47 -6.49
C PRO A 43 -6.31 -6.74 -5.18
N SER A 44 -7.60 -6.57 -4.88
CA SER A 44 -8.05 -5.90 -3.66
C SER A 44 -7.81 -6.68 -2.36
N SER A 45 -7.45 -7.97 -2.42
CA SER A 45 -7.11 -8.76 -1.22
C SER A 45 -5.63 -8.67 -0.85
N ILE A 46 -4.81 -8.03 -1.69
CA ILE A 46 -3.40 -7.80 -1.39
C ILE A 46 -3.30 -6.71 -0.30
N GLY A 47 -2.57 -6.99 0.77
CA GLY A 47 -2.25 -6.01 1.79
C GLY A 47 -1.46 -4.82 1.24
N ALA A 48 -1.75 -3.61 1.73
CA ALA A 48 -1.09 -2.40 1.24
C ALA A 48 0.42 -2.37 1.54
N ASP A 49 0.86 -3.08 2.57
CA ASP A 49 2.25 -3.39 2.91
C ASP A 49 2.96 -4.12 1.77
N ARG A 50 2.35 -5.20 1.25
CA ARG A 50 2.92 -5.99 0.15
C ARG A 50 3.05 -5.19 -1.13
N LEU A 51 2.08 -4.31 -1.40
CA LEU A 51 2.16 -3.38 -2.54
C LEU A 51 3.32 -2.40 -2.37
N ALA A 52 3.50 -1.82 -1.18
CA ALA A 52 4.60 -0.90 -0.91
C ALA A 52 5.97 -1.60 -1.07
N ASN A 53 6.10 -2.81 -0.52
CA ASN A 53 7.28 -3.64 -0.62
C ASN A 53 7.63 -3.96 -2.09
N ALA A 54 6.65 -4.37 -2.89
CA ALA A 54 6.86 -4.69 -4.31
C ALA A 54 7.29 -3.46 -5.14
N ILE A 55 6.63 -2.31 -4.92
CA ILE A 55 6.98 -1.06 -5.61
C ILE A 55 8.41 -0.64 -5.25
N ALA A 56 8.76 -0.66 -3.97
CA ALA A 56 10.09 -0.26 -3.50
C ALA A 56 11.18 -1.20 -4.02
N ALA A 57 10.96 -2.51 -3.98
CA ALA A 57 11.91 -3.50 -4.46
C ALA A 57 12.14 -3.37 -5.98
N HIS A 58 11.07 -3.22 -6.77
CA HIS A 58 11.18 -3.01 -8.21
C HIS A 58 11.92 -1.71 -8.54
N ALA A 59 11.65 -0.62 -7.81
CA ALA A 59 12.31 0.67 -8.04
C ALA A 59 13.81 0.65 -7.69
N GLN A 60 14.21 -0.11 -6.68
CA GLN A 60 15.60 -0.15 -6.21
C GLN A 60 16.46 -1.20 -6.93
N LEU A 61 15.88 -2.36 -7.27
CA LEU A 61 16.61 -3.52 -7.75
C LEU A 61 16.21 -3.95 -9.17
N GLY A 62 15.14 -3.40 -9.73
CA GLY A 62 14.55 -3.86 -10.98
C GLY A 62 13.79 -5.19 -10.83
N ALA A 63 13.44 -5.80 -11.95
CA ALA A 63 12.85 -7.13 -12.02
C ALA A 63 13.82 -8.10 -12.74
N PRO A 64 13.87 -9.39 -12.35
CA PRO A 64 13.05 -10.04 -11.32
C PRO A 64 13.55 -9.80 -9.88
N VAL A 65 12.63 -9.72 -8.92
CA VAL A 65 12.94 -9.56 -7.48
C VAL A 65 11.95 -10.32 -6.62
N VAL A 66 12.43 -10.89 -5.50
CA VAL A 66 11.61 -11.53 -4.47
C VAL A 66 11.77 -10.76 -3.17
N VAL A 67 10.64 -10.40 -2.54
CA VAL A 67 10.64 -9.73 -1.24
C VAL A 67 10.07 -10.68 -0.19
N VAL A 68 10.79 -10.84 0.91
CA VAL A 68 10.38 -11.62 2.08
C VAL A 68 10.28 -10.66 3.26
N ASP A 69 9.08 -10.51 3.80
CA ASP A 69 8.79 -9.64 4.95
C ASP A 69 8.48 -10.50 6.18
N PHE A 70 9.26 -10.32 7.24
CA PHE A 70 9.12 -11.03 8.52
C PHE A 70 8.26 -10.21 9.51
N GLY A 71 7.07 -9.80 9.05
CA GLY A 71 6.08 -9.13 9.88
C GLY A 71 5.41 -10.07 10.89
N GLN A 72 4.77 -9.48 11.91
CA GLN A 72 3.83 -10.20 12.77
C GLN A 72 2.50 -10.34 12.02
N ARG A 73 1.84 -11.50 12.16
CA ARG A 73 0.58 -11.81 11.46
C ARG A 73 -0.48 -10.72 11.61
#